data_AF-U3Q1Y6-F1
#
_entry.id   AF-U3Q1Y6-F1
#
_cell.length_a   1.000
_cell.length_b   1.000
_cell.length_c   1.000
_cell.angle_alpha   90.00
_cell.angle_beta   90.00
_cell.angle_gamma   90.00
#
_symmetry.space_group_name_H-M   'P 1'
#
loop_
_entity.id
_entity.type
_entity.pdbx_description
1 polymer ?
#
loop_
_entity_poly.entity_id
_entity_poly.type
_entity_poly.pdbx_seq_one_letter_code
_entity_poly.pdbx_strand_id
1 'polypeptide(L)'
;GRLPSMDSGQPAQEGKVVLKKKVTLLRGISIIIGTIIGAGIFISPKGILKNTGSVGMSLTVWTVCGILSLFGALCYAELGTCIKKSGGHYTYILEAFGPLPAFVRVWVELLIIRPAATAVISLAFGRYILEPFFMQCEIPELAIKLITAVGITLVMVLNSTSVSWSARIQIFLTFCKLVAILIIIVPGVIQLIKGETQHFKNAFAGNDASVMGLPLAFYSGMYAYSGWFYLNFVTEEVENPEKNIPLAICISMIIVTVGYVLTNVAYFTTISAGELLLSKAVAVTFAERLMGDFSLAVPVFVALSCFGSMNGGIFAVSRMFFVASREGHLPEILSMIHVRKHTPLPAVIVLHPLTMIMLFNGDLYSLLNFLSFARWLFIGLVVAGLIYLRYKRPDMPRPFKVPLFIPALFSFTCLFMVALSLYSDPVNTGIGFAIT
;
A
#
# COMPACT_ATOMS: atom_id res chain seq x y z
N GLY A 1 -29.56 69.58 1.18
CA GLY A 1 -28.79 68.74 2.11
C GLY A 1 -28.07 67.68 1.32
N ARG A 2 -26.73 67.65 1.39
CA ARG A 2 -25.87 66.69 0.67
C ARG A 2 -25.76 65.39 1.47
N LEU A 3 -25.77 64.28 0.75
CA LEU A 3 -25.56 62.90 1.23
C LEU A 3 -24.25 62.77 2.04
N PRO A 4 -24.19 61.92 3.07
CA PRO A 4 -22.93 61.56 3.72
C PRO A 4 -22.10 60.59 2.86
N SER A 5 -20.80 60.68 3.09
CA SER A 5 -19.66 60.13 2.36
C SER A 5 -19.60 58.60 2.23
N MET A 6 -19.14 58.15 1.06
CA MET A 6 -18.57 56.83 0.84
C MET A 6 -17.34 56.63 1.75
N ASP A 7 -17.41 55.64 2.63
CA ASP A 7 -16.23 55.12 3.32
C ASP A 7 -15.69 53.92 2.53
N SER A 8 -14.48 54.11 2.03
CA SER A 8 -13.70 53.10 1.32
C SER A 8 -12.91 52.24 2.31
N GLY A 9 -13.03 50.92 2.20
CA GLY A 9 -11.93 50.02 2.59
C GLY A 9 -12.32 48.84 3.48
N GLN A 10 -12.55 47.68 2.85
CA GLN A 10 -11.76 46.47 3.05
C GLN A 10 -12.24 45.40 2.06
N PRO A 11 -11.39 44.88 1.16
CA PRO A 11 -11.75 43.67 0.42
C PRO A 11 -11.89 42.54 1.44
N ALA A 12 -13.04 41.86 1.41
CA ALA A 12 -13.25 40.65 2.18
C ALA A 12 -12.06 39.72 1.95
N GLN A 13 -11.32 39.39 3.02
CA GLN A 13 -10.32 38.34 2.98
C GLN A 13 -11.00 37.11 2.40
N GLU A 14 -10.60 36.70 1.18
CA GLU A 14 -10.95 35.41 0.61
C GLU A 14 -10.57 34.35 1.64
N GLY A 15 -11.58 33.86 2.37
CA GLY A 15 -11.39 32.84 3.37
C GLY A 15 -10.83 31.62 2.67
N LYS A 16 -9.52 31.38 2.81
CA LYS A 16 -8.89 30.15 2.33
C LYS A 16 -9.72 28.98 2.86
N VAL A 17 -10.30 28.20 1.96
CA VAL A 17 -11.04 26.99 2.31
C VAL A 17 -10.03 26.01 2.92
N VAL A 18 -9.96 25.95 4.25
CA VAL A 18 -9.06 25.03 4.98
C VAL A 18 -9.82 23.72 5.24
N LEU A 19 -9.15 22.60 4.99
CA LEU A 19 -9.69 21.28 5.33
C LEU A 19 -9.89 21.16 6.85
N LYS A 20 -11.05 20.63 7.28
CA LYS A 20 -11.36 20.46 8.70
C LYS A 20 -10.48 19.34 9.29
N LYS A 21 -9.77 19.64 10.39
CA LYS A 21 -9.03 18.64 11.17
C LYS A 21 -10.00 17.65 11.81
N LYS A 22 -10.06 16.43 11.27
CA LYS A 22 -11.02 15.38 11.66
C LYS A 22 -10.36 14.03 11.95
N VAL A 23 -9.06 13.89 11.68
CA VAL A 23 -8.32 12.65 11.87
C VAL A 23 -7.65 12.69 13.25
N THR A 24 -8.28 12.02 14.21
CA THR A 24 -7.74 11.78 15.56
C THR A 24 -6.67 10.68 15.53
N LEU A 25 -5.92 10.50 16.63
CA LEU A 25 -4.90 9.44 16.74
C LEU A 25 -5.44 8.04 16.39
N LEU A 26 -6.59 7.64 16.97
CA LEU A 26 -7.21 6.35 16.69
C LEU A 26 -7.63 6.20 15.23
N ARG A 27 -8.14 7.27 14.62
CA ARG A 27 -8.47 7.29 13.19
C ARG A 27 -7.20 7.17 12.34
N GLY A 28 -6.11 7.84 12.73
CA GLY A 28 -4.81 7.72 12.08
C GLY A 28 -4.27 6.28 12.12
N ILE A 29 -4.33 5.63 13.29
CA ILE A 29 -3.95 4.21 13.45
C ILE A 29 -4.81 3.32 12.54
N SER A 30 -6.13 3.51 12.56
CA SER A 30 -7.07 2.74 11.73
C SER A 30 -6.78 2.91 10.23
N ILE A 31 -6.47 4.13 9.78
CA ILE A 31 -6.11 4.41 8.38
C ILE A 31 -4.83 3.66 7.99
N ILE A 32 -3.79 3.71 8.82
CA ILE A 32 -2.52 3.05 8.52
C ILE A 32 -2.70 1.52 8.52
N ILE A 33 -3.32 0.95 9.55
CA ILE A 33 -3.55 -0.50 9.63
C ILE A 33 -4.43 -0.96 8.45
N GLY A 34 -5.52 -0.27 8.15
CA GLY A 34 -6.44 -0.63 7.08
C GLY A 34 -5.88 -0.48 5.66
N THR A 35 -4.81 0.32 5.49
CA THR A 35 -4.11 0.50 4.22
C THR A 35 -2.95 -0.48 4.05
N ILE A 36 -2.18 -0.77 5.09
CA ILE A 36 -1.10 -1.78 5.03
C ILE A 36 -1.70 -3.19 4.94
N ILE A 37 -2.68 -3.49 5.79
CA ILE A 37 -3.38 -4.77 5.76
C ILE A 37 -4.26 -4.82 4.52
N GLY A 38 -3.83 -5.60 3.54
CA GLY A 38 -4.53 -5.81 2.28
C GLY A 38 -4.21 -7.17 1.68
N ALA A 39 -4.15 -7.23 0.35
CA ALA A 39 -3.85 -8.46 -0.38
C ALA A 39 -2.43 -9.01 -0.12
N GLY A 40 -1.49 -8.16 0.30
CA GLY A 40 -0.07 -8.50 0.43
C GLY A 40 0.21 -9.69 1.34
N ILE A 41 -0.42 -9.77 2.52
CA ILE A 41 -0.20 -10.89 3.46
C ILE A 41 -0.70 -12.24 2.92
N PHE A 42 -1.59 -12.23 1.93
CA PHE A 42 -2.14 -13.43 1.30
C PHE A 42 -1.37 -13.88 0.05
N ILE A 43 -0.46 -13.04 -0.46
CA ILE A 43 0.34 -13.30 -1.68
C ILE A 43 1.80 -13.53 -1.32
N SER A 44 2.36 -12.65 -0.49
CA SER A 44 3.79 -12.60 -0.17
C SER A 44 4.38 -13.82 0.54
N PRO A 45 3.65 -14.61 1.38
CA PRO A 45 4.24 -15.78 2.04
C PRO A 45 4.90 -16.77 1.07
N LYS A 46 4.23 -17.06 -0.05
CA LYS A 46 4.75 -17.94 -1.10
C LYS A 46 6.00 -17.36 -1.77
N GLY A 47 5.95 -16.07 -2.11
CA GLY A 47 7.08 -15.37 -2.73
C GLY A 47 8.31 -15.32 -1.83
N ILE A 48 8.13 -15.10 -0.53
CA ILE A 48 9.24 -15.10 0.45
C ILE A 48 9.80 -16.51 0.59
N LEU A 49 8.96 -17.51 0.89
CA LEU A 49 9.43 -18.88 1.13
C LEU A 49 10.15 -19.47 -0.09
N LYS A 50 9.66 -19.22 -1.31
CA LYS A 50 10.28 -19.68 -2.56
C LYS A 50 11.72 -19.19 -2.68
N ASN A 51 11.99 -17.97 -2.22
CA ASN A 51 13.26 -17.30 -2.36
C ASN A 51 14.19 -17.46 -1.15
N THR A 52 13.64 -17.74 0.05
CA THR A 52 14.45 -17.99 1.26
C THR A 52 14.81 -19.45 1.46
N GLY A 53 14.07 -20.40 0.88
CA GLY A 53 14.36 -21.84 0.93
C GLY A 53 14.09 -22.52 2.28
N SER A 54 14.01 -21.77 3.38
CA SER A 54 13.73 -22.28 4.73
C SER A 54 12.68 -21.45 5.47
N VAL A 55 12.01 -22.09 6.44
CA VAL A 55 10.95 -21.50 7.26
C VAL A 55 11.51 -20.40 8.18
N GLY A 56 12.65 -20.67 8.83
CA GLY A 56 13.32 -19.74 9.73
C GLY A 56 13.82 -18.49 9.02
N MET A 57 14.39 -18.64 7.81
CA MET A 57 14.77 -17.48 7.01
C MET A 57 13.55 -16.70 6.50
N SER A 58 12.45 -17.37 6.13
CA SER A 58 11.21 -16.70 5.73
C SER A 58 10.66 -15.81 6.85
N LEU A 59 10.58 -16.34 8.09
CA LEU A 59 10.15 -15.56 9.26
C LEU A 59 11.10 -14.40 9.57
N THR A 60 12.41 -14.63 9.45
CA THR A 60 13.42 -13.58 9.63
C THR A 60 13.23 -12.44 8.62
N VAL A 61 13.00 -12.76 7.34
CA VAL A 61 12.71 -11.75 6.29
C VAL A 61 11.44 -10.96 6.62
N TRP A 62 10.37 -11.61 7.09
CA TRP A 62 9.15 -10.91 7.52
C TRP A 62 9.41 -9.90 8.64
N THR A 63 10.22 -10.26 9.63
CA THR A 63 10.59 -9.37 10.74
C THR A 63 11.46 -8.22 10.25
N VAL A 64 12.50 -8.49 9.46
CA VAL A 64 13.40 -7.47 8.93
C VAL A 64 12.66 -6.49 8.01
N CYS A 65 11.76 -6.97 7.14
CA CYS A 65 10.90 -6.12 6.32
C CYS A 65 10.02 -5.18 7.18
N GLY A 66 9.53 -5.66 8.32
CA GLY A 66 8.77 -4.85 9.27
C GLY A 66 9.62 -3.71 9.87
N ILE A 67 10.84 -4.04 10.30
CA ILE A 67 11.80 -3.06 10.86
C ILE A 67 12.21 -2.02 9.80
N LEU A 68 12.56 -2.47 8.59
CA LEU A 68 12.91 -1.57 7.49
C LEU A 68 11.74 -0.66 7.11
N SER A 69 10.52 -1.19 7.09
CA SER A 69 9.31 -0.40 6.83
C SER A 69 9.05 0.62 7.94
N LEU A 70 9.32 0.28 9.21
CA LEU A 70 9.26 1.23 10.31
C LEU A 70 10.27 2.37 10.11
N PHE A 71 11.50 2.08 9.70
CA PHE A 71 12.50 3.12 9.40
C PHE A 71 12.04 4.06 8.29
N GLY A 72 11.47 3.53 7.20
CA GLY A 72 10.85 4.35 6.16
C GLY A 72 9.72 5.22 6.69
N ALA A 73 8.85 4.64 7.51
CA ALA A 73 7.71 5.35 8.08
C ALA A 73 8.13 6.45 9.06
N LEU A 74 9.17 6.24 9.85
CA LEU A 74 9.75 7.26 10.73
C LEU A 74 10.34 8.44 9.94
N CYS A 75 10.99 8.19 8.79
CA CYS A 75 11.47 9.26 7.91
C CYS A 75 10.31 10.10 7.37
N TYR A 76 9.19 9.46 7.03
CA TYR A 76 7.99 10.17 6.61
C TYR A 76 7.31 10.89 7.78
N ALA A 77 7.36 10.37 9.00
CA ALA A 77 6.87 11.08 10.17
C ALA A 77 7.60 12.41 10.38
N GLU A 78 8.93 12.44 10.20
CA GLU A 78 9.69 13.69 10.24
C GLU A 78 9.27 14.64 9.11
N LEU A 79 9.20 14.18 7.86
CA LEU A 79 8.75 15.02 6.75
C LEU A 79 7.33 15.55 6.94
N GLY A 80 6.40 14.73 7.44
CA GLY A 80 5.00 15.11 7.67
C GLY A 80 4.80 16.05 8.85
N THR A 81 5.70 16.05 9.83
CA THR A 81 5.68 17.03 10.93
C THR A 81 6.35 18.35 10.56
N CYS A 82 7.33 18.32 9.65
CA CYS A 82 8.00 19.50 9.13
C CYS A 82 7.18 20.21 8.04
N ILE A 83 6.67 19.46 7.06
CA ILE A 83 5.94 19.96 5.89
C ILE A 83 4.46 19.60 6.06
N LYS A 84 3.70 20.52 6.67
CA LYS A 84 2.28 20.34 7.01
C LYS A 84 1.33 20.60 5.84
N LYS A 85 1.75 20.23 4.63
CA LYS A 85 0.97 20.33 3.39
C LYS A 85 0.49 18.94 2.98
N SER A 86 -0.74 18.84 2.49
CA SER A 86 -1.27 17.57 1.94
C SER A 86 -0.56 17.20 0.63
N GLY A 87 -0.59 15.91 0.26
CA GLY A 87 -0.04 15.41 -1.02
C GLY A 87 1.13 14.42 -0.90
N GLY A 88 1.64 14.16 0.31
CA GLY A 88 2.61 13.09 0.58
C GLY A 88 3.88 13.20 -0.27
N HIS A 89 4.21 12.15 -1.04
CA HIS A 89 5.43 12.09 -1.85
C HIS A 89 5.61 13.30 -2.78
N TYR A 90 4.54 13.72 -3.44
CA TYR A 90 4.57 14.83 -4.40
C TYR A 90 5.06 16.11 -3.73
N THR A 91 4.43 16.46 -2.61
CA THR A 91 4.72 17.68 -1.85
C THR A 91 6.13 17.67 -1.27
N TYR A 92 6.61 16.51 -0.80
CA TYR A 92 7.97 16.40 -0.28
C TYR A 92 9.03 16.54 -1.38
N ILE A 93 8.80 15.96 -2.55
CA ILE A 93 9.68 16.11 -3.70
C ILE A 93 9.64 17.56 -4.21
N LEU A 94 8.46 18.19 -4.25
CA LEU A 94 8.31 19.59 -4.65
C LEU A 94 9.10 20.53 -3.76
N GLU A 95 9.01 20.36 -2.43
CA GLU A 95 9.70 21.21 -1.46
C GLU A 95 11.22 20.96 -1.42
N ALA A 96 11.67 19.72 -1.68
CA ALA A 96 13.09 19.36 -1.67
C ALA A 96 13.80 19.67 -3.00
N PHE A 97 13.21 19.27 -4.13
CA PHE A 97 13.88 19.25 -5.44
C PHE A 97 13.21 20.15 -6.50
N GLY A 98 12.06 20.75 -6.20
CA GLY A 98 11.36 21.67 -7.11
C GLY A 98 10.33 21.00 -8.03
N PRO A 99 9.80 21.76 -9.02
CA PRO A 99 8.59 21.39 -9.74
C PRO A 99 8.79 20.23 -10.73
N LEU A 100 9.94 20.17 -11.42
CA LEU A 100 10.18 19.14 -12.45
C LEU A 100 10.19 17.72 -11.87
N PRO A 101 10.98 17.38 -10.83
CA PRO A 101 10.92 16.04 -10.22
C PRO A 101 9.54 15.72 -9.61
N ALA A 102 8.82 16.74 -9.13
CA ALA A 102 7.48 16.58 -8.60
C ALA A 102 6.45 16.27 -9.71
N PHE A 103 6.59 16.88 -10.89
CA PHE A 103 5.81 16.53 -12.08
C PHE A 103 6.05 15.08 -12.49
N VAL A 104 7.32 14.68 -12.64
CA VAL A 104 7.70 13.30 -13.01
C VAL A 104 7.14 12.28 -12.02
N ARG A 105 7.18 12.57 -10.72
CA ARG A 105 6.57 11.74 -9.68
C ARG A 105 5.07 11.51 -9.93
N VAL A 106 4.31 12.55 -10.22
CA VAL A 106 2.86 12.45 -10.44
C VAL A 106 2.55 11.76 -11.77
N TRP A 107 3.34 12.04 -12.80
CA TRP A 107 3.25 11.41 -14.11
C TRP A 107 3.40 9.89 -14.01
N VAL A 108 4.45 9.42 -13.33
CA VAL A 108 4.68 7.99 -13.10
C VAL A 108 3.63 7.38 -12.15
N GLU A 109 3.11 8.15 -11.19
CA GLU A 109 1.99 7.68 -10.37
C GLU A 109 0.77 7.32 -11.22
N LEU A 110 0.42 8.22 -12.15
CA LEU A 110 -0.76 8.14 -13.00
C LEU A 110 -0.64 7.01 -14.01
N LEU A 111 0.50 6.90 -14.70
CA LEU A 111 0.68 5.96 -15.81
C LEU A 111 1.11 4.56 -15.35
N ILE A 112 1.91 4.46 -14.28
CA ILE A 112 2.58 3.22 -13.89
C ILE A 112 2.09 2.72 -12.54
N ILE A 113 2.37 3.46 -11.47
CA ILE A 113 2.30 2.90 -10.11
C ILE A 113 0.85 2.56 -9.73
N ARG A 114 -0.11 3.45 -10.01
CA ARG A 114 -1.51 3.26 -9.60
C ARG A 114 -2.27 2.23 -10.43
N PRO A 115 -2.20 2.27 -11.78
CA PRO A 115 -2.80 1.22 -12.59
C PRO A 115 -2.24 -0.17 -12.23
N ALA A 116 -0.92 -0.31 -12.12
CA ALA A 116 -0.29 -1.60 -11.80
C ALA A 116 -0.65 -2.09 -10.39
N ALA A 117 -0.60 -1.21 -9.38
CA ALA A 117 -0.98 -1.59 -8.01
C ALA A 117 -2.45 -2.01 -7.91
N THR A 118 -3.34 -1.33 -8.62
CA THR A 118 -4.77 -1.66 -8.65
C THR A 118 -4.98 -3.00 -9.36
N ALA A 119 -4.32 -3.24 -10.49
CA ALA A 119 -4.37 -4.49 -11.23
C ALA A 119 -3.92 -5.68 -10.38
N VAL A 120 -2.77 -5.59 -9.69
CA VAL A 120 -2.26 -6.66 -8.82
C VAL A 120 -3.25 -7.02 -7.71
N ILE A 121 -3.76 -6.02 -6.99
CA ILE A 121 -4.73 -6.25 -5.89
C ILE A 121 -6.01 -6.88 -6.45
N SER A 122 -6.45 -6.44 -7.63
CA SER A 122 -7.66 -6.94 -8.26
C SER A 122 -7.51 -8.37 -8.80
N LEU A 123 -6.34 -8.76 -9.30
CA LEU A 123 -6.05 -10.14 -9.71
C LEU A 123 -6.11 -11.09 -8.51
N ALA A 124 -5.63 -10.63 -7.35
CA ALA A 124 -5.80 -11.37 -6.10
C ALA A 124 -7.28 -11.51 -5.74
N PHE A 125 -8.07 -10.44 -5.83
CA PHE A 125 -9.53 -10.52 -5.66
C PHE A 125 -10.16 -11.58 -6.57
N GLY A 126 -9.89 -11.53 -7.88
CA GLY A 126 -10.48 -12.44 -8.85
C GLY A 126 -10.10 -13.90 -8.64
N ARG A 127 -8.89 -14.17 -8.13
CA ARG A 127 -8.46 -15.52 -7.76
C ARG A 127 -9.19 -16.02 -6.51
N TYR A 128 -9.16 -15.25 -5.42
CA TYR A 128 -9.73 -15.67 -4.15
C TYR A 128 -11.26 -15.81 -4.19
N ILE A 129 -11.97 -15.03 -5.02
CA ILE A 129 -13.43 -15.19 -5.18
C ILE A 129 -13.81 -16.43 -6.00
N LEU A 130 -12.92 -16.88 -6.89
CA LEU A 130 -13.13 -18.07 -7.72
C LEU A 130 -12.67 -19.36 -7.04
N GLU A 131 -11.74 -19.29 -6.09
CA GLU A 131 -11.19 -20.47 -5.40
C GLU A 131 -12.28 -21.45 -4.89
N PRO A 132 -13.36 -21.01 -4.22
CA PRO A 132 -14.41 -21.91 -3.73
C PRO A 132 -15.11 -22.74 -4.82
N PHE A 133 -15.18 -22.22 -6.04
CA PHE A 133 -15.86 -22.86 -7.18
C PHE A 133 -14.96 -23.85 -7.92
N PHE A 134 -13.64 -23.78 -7.70
CA PHE A 134 -12.63 -24.55 -8.41
C PHE A 134 -11.70 -25.31 -7.45
N MET A 135 -12.16 -25.67 -6.25
CA MET A 135 -11.35 -26.33 -5.22
C MET A 135 -10.59 -27.58 -5.71
N GLN A 136 -11.14 -28.30 -6.70
CA GLN A 136 -10.54 -29.52 -7.27
C GLN A 136 -9.88 -29.31 -8.64
N CYS A 137 -9.93 -28.11 -9.21
CA CYS A 137 -9.53 -27.82 -10.58
C CYS A 137 -8.64 -26.58 -10.66
N GLU A 138 -7.78 -26.49 -11.66
CA GLU A 138 -7.09 -25.22 -11.90
C GLU A 138 -8.05 -24.17 -12.45
N ILE A 139 -8.07 -22.98 -11.86
CA ILE A 139 -8.88 -21.86 -12.35
C ILE A 139 -8.28 -21.36 -13.68
N PRO A 140 -9.06 -21.29 -14.77
CA PRO A 140 -8.59 -20.72 -16.03
C PRO A 140 -8.19 -19.25 -15.87
N GLU A 141 -7.02 -18.85 -16.40
CA GLU A 141 -6.50 -17.49 -16.27
C GLU A 141 -7.48 -16.44 -16.82
N LEU A 142 -8.15 -16.76 -17.93
CA LEU A 142 -9.16 -15.88 -18.53
C LEU A 142 -10.33 -15.63 -17.57
N ALA A 143 -10.77 -16.64 -16.80
CA ALA A 143 -11.85 -16.49 -15.83
C ALA A 143 -11.44 -15.54 -14.69
N ILE A 144 -10.19 -15.65 -14.21
CA ILE A 144 -9.63 -14.72 -13.21
C ILE A 144 -9.64 -13.30 -13.77
N LYS A 145 -9.12 -13.09 -14.99
CA LYS A 145 -9.07 -11.76 -15.62
C LYS A 145 -10.45 -11.14 -15.83
N LEU A 146 -11.44 -11.93 -16.28
CA LEU A 146 -12.81 -11.45 -16.49
C LEU A 146 -13.50 -11.06 -15.17
N ILE A 147 -13.44 -11.91 -14.15
CA ILE A 147 -14.01 -11.57 -12.82
C ILE A 147 -13.29 -10.39 -12.18
N THR A 148 -11.97 -10.31 -12.37
CA THR A 148 -11.17 -9.17 -11.93
C THR A 148 -11.62 -7.88 -12.62
N ALA A 149 -11.86 -7.92 -13.93
CA ALA A 149 -12.34 -6.77 -14.70
C ALA A 149 -13.72 -6.29 -14.21
N VAL A 150 -14.64 -7.23 -13.93
CA VAL A 150 -15.94 -6.93 -13.31
C VAL A 150 -15.76 -6.27 -11.94
N GLY A 151 -14.88 -6.80 -11.09
CA GLY A 151 -14.56 -6.26 -9.78
C GLY A 151 -14.03 -4.83 -9.83
N ILE A 152 -13.05 -4.54 -10.71
CA ILE A 152 -12.51 -3.18 -10.91
C ILE A 152 -13.62 -2.23 -11.37
N THR A 153 -14.41 -2.65 -12.37
CA THR A 153 -15.49 -1.84 -12.94
C THR A 153 -16.51 -1.49 -11.87
N LEU A 154 -16.90 -2.45 -11.04
CA LEU A 154 -17.82 -2.24 -9.93
C LEU A 154 -17.27 -1.21 -8.93
N VAL A 155 -16.01 -1.35 -8.51
CA VAL A 155 -15.39 -0.37 -7.60
C VAL A 155 -15.36 1.02 -8.21
N MET A 156 -15.04 1.14 -9.51
CA MET A 156 -14.99 2.43 -10.19
C MET A 156 -16.37 3.05 -10.34
N VAL A 157 -17.41 2.28 -10.65
CA VAL A 157 -18.81 2.75 -10.68
C VAL A 157 -19.27 3.22 -9.30
N LEU A 158 -18.92 2.49 -8.23
CA LEU A 158 -19.24 2.87 -6.85
C LEU A 158 -18.58 4.21 -6.49
N ASN A 159 -17.28 4.37 -6.76
CA ASN A 159 -16.55 5.61 -6.48
C ASN A 159 -17.04 6.79 -7.33
N SER A 160 -17.49 6.52 -8.56
CA SER A 160 -18.03 7.52 -9.47
C SER A 160 -19.45 7.96 -9.10
N THR A 161 -20.21 7.12 -8.40
CA THR A 161 -21.63 7.36 -8.09
C THR A 161 -21.83 8.05 -6.76
N SER A 162 -21.15 7.63 -5.69
CA SER A 162 -21.27 8.29 -4.38
C SER A 162 -20.05 8.07 -3.49
N VAL A 163 -19.41 9.19 -3.14
CA VAL A 163 -18.29 9.22 -2.19
C VAL A 163 -18.70 8.70 -0.81
N SER A 164 -19.93 9.03 -0.36
CA SER A 164 -20.45 8.62 0.95
C SER A 164 -20.67 7.11 1.05
N TRP A 165 -21.21 6.49 0.00
CA TRP A 165 -21.39 5.03 -0.04
C TRP A 165 -20.04 4.30 -0.09
N SER A 166 -19.10 4.76 -0.93
CA SER A 166 -17.74 4.22 -0.98
C SER A 166 -17.06 4.27 0.39
N ALA A 167 -17.20 5.36 1.14
CA ALA A 167 -16.65 5.50 2.48
C ALA A 167 -17.30 4.53 3.50
N ARG A 168 -18.63 4.38 3.49
CA ARG A 168 -19.33 3.43 4.39
C ARG A 168 -18.95 1.98 4.09
N ILE A 169 -18.90 1.61 2.80
CA ILE A 169 -18.45 0.29 2.36
C ILE A 169 -17.01 0.04 2.79
N GLN A 170 -16.12 1.04 2.68
CA GLN A 170 -14.73 0.91 3.12
C GLN A 170 -14.62 0.55 4.61
N ILE A 171 -15.44 1.15 5.47
CA ILE A 171 -15.44 0.85 6.92
C ILE A 171 -15.81 -0.61 7.15
N PHE A 172 -16.89 -1.09 6.51
CA PHE A 172 -17.31 -2.49 6.59
C PHE A 172 -16.21 -3.44 6.09
N LEU A 173 -15.62 -3.16 4.92
CA LEU A 173 -14.55 -3.98 4.36
C LEU A 173 -13.29 -3.99 5.24
N THR A 174 -13.00 -2.89 5.94
CA THR A 174 -11.89 -2.83 6.91
C THR A 174 -12.14 -3.76 8.10
N PHE A 175 -13.38 -3.86 8.58
CA PHE A 175 -13.75 -4.85 9.59
C PHE A 175 -13.56 -6.28 9.07
N CYS A 176 -14.02 -6.58 7.85
CA CYS A 176 -13.81 -7.89 7.21
C CYS A 176 -12.33 -8.27 7.10
N LYS A 177 -11.44 -7.30 6.79
CA LYS A 177 -9.98 -7.51 6.75
C LYS A 177 -9.41 -7.98 8.07
N LEU A 178 -9.80 -7.33 9.16
CA LEU A 178 -9.31 -7.67 10.50
C LEU A 178 -9.83 -9.05 10.92
N VAL A 179 -11.09 -9.35 10.63
CA VAL A 179 -11.67 -10.69 10.87
C VAL A 179 -10.93 -11.76 10.07
N ALA A 180 -10.60 -11.51 8.80
CA ALA A 180 -9.84 -12.45 7.96
C ALA A 180 -8.51 -12.86 8.59
N ILE A 181 -7.77 -11.89 9.15
CA ILE A 181 -6.50 -12.17 9.83
C ILE A 181 -6.70 -12.90 11.15
N LEU A 182 -7.71 -12.51 11.94
CA LEU A 182 -7.99 -13.17 13.22
C LEU A 182 -8.40 -14.63 13.03
N ILE A 183 -9.14 -14.95 11.96
CA ILE A 183 -9.51 -16.32 11.58
C ILE A 183 -8.27 -17.19 11.31
N ILE A 184 -7.12 -16.62 10.93
CA ILE A 184 -5.88 -17.36 10.70
C ILE A 184 -5.04 -17.41 11.99
N ILE A 185 -4.87 -16.28 12.66
CA ILE A 185 -4.02 -16.18 13.85
C ILE A 185 -4.57 -17.01 15.01
N VAL A 186 -5.87 -16.91 15.32
CA VAL A 186 -6.44 -17.57 16.51
C VAL A 186 -6.31 -19.10 16.43
N PRO A 187 -6.72 -19.79 15.34
CA PRO A 187 -6.52 -21.22 15.22
C PRO A 187 -5.04 -21.64 15.17
N GLY A 188 -4.16 -20.83 14.57
CA GLY A 188 -2.72 -21.08 14.56
C GLY A 188 -2.09 -21.00 15.95
N VAL A 189 -2.51 -20.07 16.79
CA VAL A 189 -2.07 -19.98 18.19
C VAL A 189 -2.58 -21.19 18.99
N ILE A 190 -3.82 -21.63 18.75
CA ILE A 190 -4.37 -22.85 19.38
C ILE A 190 -3.54 -24.09 19.00
N GLN A 191 -3.16 -24.23 17.73
CA GLN A 191 -2.26 -25.30 17.25
C GLN A 191 -0.90 -25.28 17.96
N LEU A 192 -0.31 -24.10 18.12
CA LEU A 192 0.93 -23.91 18.89
C LEU A 192 0.80 -24.35 20.35
N ILE A 193 -0.30 -24.00 21.01
CA ILE A 193 -0.58 -24.41 22.40
C ILE A 193 -0.75 -25.93 22.50
N LYS A 194 -1.31 -26.57 21.47
CA LYS A 194 -1.42 -28.04 21.38
C LYS A 194 -0.09 -28.75 21.13
N GLY A 195 0.97 -28.02 20.83
CA GLY A 195 2.31 -28.57 20.62
C GLY A 195 2.63 -28.94 19.17
N GLU A 196 1.83 -28.51 18.18
CA GLU A 196 2.06 -28.76 16.75
C GLU A 196 3.18 -27.88 16.19
N THR A 197 4.42 -28.19 16.61
CA THR A 197 5.63 -27.43 16.27
C THR A 197 6.57 -28.19 15.33
N GLN A 198 6.06 -29.25 14.68
CA GLN A 198 6.87 -30.20 13.91
C GLN A 198 7.65 -29.51 12.78
N HIS A 199 7.01 -28.56 12.09
CA HIS A 199 7.61 -27.81 10.99
C HIS A 199 8.65 -26.76 11.43
N PHE A 200 8.82 -26.52 12.73
CA PHE A 200 9.83 -25.59 13.28
C PHE A 200 11.10 -26.30 13.79
N LYS A 201 11.09 -27.62 13.98
CA LYS A 201 12.21 -28.37 14.61
C LYS A 201 13.54 -28.21 13.87
N ASN A 202 13.51 -28.03 12.56
CA ASN A 202 14.67 -27.73 11.71
C ASN A 202 14.39 -26.48 10.85
N ALA A 203 13.91 -25.39 11.46
CA ALA A 203 13.40 -24.23 10.73
C ALA A 203 14.39 -23.62 9.73
N PHE A 204 15.70 -23.69 10.00
CA PHE A 204 16.74 -23.16 9.11
C PHE A 204 17.32 -24.21 8.16
N ALA A 205 16.95 -25.49 8.28
CA ALA A 205 17.37 -26.52 7.35
C ALA A 205 16.56 -26.39 6.05
N GLY A 206 17.26 -26.18 4.94
CA GLY A 206 16.72 -26.01 3.59
C GLY A 206 17.88 -25.83 2.61
N ASN A 207 17.59 -25.78 1.30
CA ASN A 207 18.61 -25.40 0.32
C ASN A 207 19.24 -24.08 0.75
N ASP A 208 20.58 -24.01 0.74
CA ASP A 208 21.35 -22.82 1.11
C ASP A 208 20.64 -21.59 0.53
N ALA A 209 20.23 -20.67 1.41
CA ALA A 209 19.59 -19.43 1.00
C ALA A 209 20.56 -18.73 0.06
N SER A 210 20.37 -18.92 -1.25
CA SER A 210 21.29 -18.35 -2.21
C SER A 210 21.21 -16.85 -1.99
N VAL A 211 22.37 -16.21 -1.81
CA VAL A 211 22.45 -14.76 -1.62
C VAL A 211 21.71 -14.02 -2.76
N MET A 212 21.55 -14.69 -3.90
CA MET A 212 20.79 -14.25 -5.07
C MET A 212 19.25 -14.24 -4.86
N GLY A 213 18.69 -15.12 -4.04
CA GLY A 213 17.24 -15.20 -3.78
C GLY A 213 16.74 -14.19 -2.74
N LEU A 214 17.56 -13.85 -1.75
CA LEU A 214 17.21 -12.90 -0.67
C LEU A 214 16.63 -11.56 -1.17
N PRO A 215 17.23 -10.90 -2.18
CA PRO A 215 16.62 -9.79 -2.91
C PRO A 215 15.12 -9.91 -3.20
N LEU A 216 14.71 -11.00 -3.85
CA LEU A 216 13.33 -11.25 -4.28
C LEU A 216 12.42 -11.59 -3.09
N ALA A 217 12.98 -12.16 -2.02
CA ALA A 217 12.27 -12.34 -0.76
C ALA A 217 11.95 -10.99 -0.10
N PHE A 218 12.95 -10.10 0.00
CA PHE A 218 12.74 -8.74 0.51
C PHE A 218 11.75 -7.96 -0.36
N TYR A 219 11.79 -8.15 -1.68
CA TYR A 219 10.81 -7.60 -2.60
C TYR A 219 9.37 -7.97 -2.23
N SER A 220 9.14 -9.27 -2.07
CA SER A 220 7.83 -9.82 -1.71
C SER A 220 7.38 -9.36 -0.32
N GLY A 221 8.29 -9.31 0.66
CA GLY A 221 8.01 -8.85 2.02
C GLY A 221 7.70 -7.36 2.10
N MET A 222 8.53 -6.52 1.48
CA MET A 222 8.33 -5.06 1.50
C MET A 222 7.05 -4.64 0.74
N TYR A 223 6.62 -5.42 -0.25
CA TYR A 223 5.30 -5.23 -0.87
C TYR A 223 4.16 -5.39 0.15
N ALA A 224 4.20 -6.41 1.01
CA ALA A 224 3.15 -6.65 2.00
C ALA A 224 3.05 -5.55 3.06
N TYR A 225 4.18 -4.93 3.42
CA TYR A 225 4.23 -3.82 4.37
C TYR A 225 3.95 -2.44 3.74
N SER A 226 3.72 -2.36 2.43
CA SER A 226 3.47 -1.09 1.76
C SER A 226 2.17 -0.44 2.24
N GLY A 227 2.21 0.86 2.53
CA GLY A 227 1.02 1.65 2.91
C GLY A 227 1.21 2.55 4.13
N TRP A 228 2.32 2.42 4.85
CA TRP A 228 2.61 3.21 6.04
C TRP A 228 2.67 4.73 5.80
N PHE A 229 2.89 5.17 4.56
CA PHE A 229 2.96 6.59 4.17
C PHE A 229 1.59 7.25 3.91
N TYR A 230 0.47 6.51 3.93
CA TYR A 230 -0.84 7.10 3.56
C TYR A 230 -1.32 8.20 4.50
N LEU A 231 -0.96 8.15 5.79
CA LEU A 231 -1.32 9.20 6.74
C LEU A 231 -0.74 10.56 6.34
N ASN A 232 0.44 10.58 5.71
CA ASN A 232 1.11 11.78 5.23
C ASN A 232 0.36 12.50 4.10
N PHE A 233 -0.52 11.80 3.37
CA PHE A 233 -1.33 12.41 2.33
C PHE A 233 -2.47 13.27 2.87
N VAL A 234 -2.91 13.00 4.10
CA VAL A 234 -4.01 13.69 4.80
C VAL A 234 -3.51 14.47 6.01
N THR A 235 -2.23 14.87 6.01
CA THR A 235 -1.55 15.57 7.11
C THR A 235 -2.33 16.81 7.59
N GLU A 236 -2.93 17.59 6.68
CA GLU A 236 -3.72 18.78 7.03
C GLU A 236 -5.00 18.46 7.80
N GLU A 237 -5.53 17.25 7.65
CA GLU A 237 -6.74 16.78 8.32
C GLU A 237 -6.43 16.16 9.70
N VAL A 238 -5.15 15.96 10.05
CA VAL A 238 -4.72 15.36 11.32
C VAL A 238 -4.77 16.37 12.45
N GLU A 239 -5.41 15.99 13.55
CA GLU A 239 -5.37 16.73 14.80
C GLU A 239 -3.99 16.59 15.43
N ASN A 240 -3.38 17.71 15.86
CA ASN A 240 -2.04 17.73 16.46
C ASN A 240 -1.00 16.85 15.74
N PRO A 241 -0.66 17.18 14.46
CA PRO A 241 0.15 16.31 13.61
C PRO A 241 1.55 16.01 14.19
N GLU A 242 2.11 16.93 14.97
CA GLU A 242 3.44 16.80 15.58
C GLU A 242 3.55 15.61 16.54
N LYS A 243 2.47 15.29 17.26
CA LYS A 243 2.40 14.14 18.17
C LYS A 243 1.70 12.95 17.54
N ASN A 244 0.59 13.19 16.86
CA ASN A 244 -0.28 12.11 16.41
C ASN A 244 0.28 11.36 15.20
N ILE A 245 1.01 11.99 14.29
CA ILE A 245 1.60 11.30 13.13
C ILE A 245 2.66 10.28 13.56
N PRO A 246 3.70 10.66 14.34
CA PRO A 246 4.70 9.70 14.80
C PRO A 246 4.09 8.55 15.62
N LEU A 247 3.18 8.87 16.56
CA LEU A 247 2.53 7.86 17.39
C LEU A 247 1.67 6.89 16.57
N ALA A 248 0.85 7.40 15.64
CA ALA A 248 0.03 6.56 14.78
C ALA A 248 0.88 5.61 13.95
N ILE A 249 1.99 6.10 13.38
CA ILE A 249 2.91 5.31 12.56
C ILE A 249 3.57 4.21 13.40
N CYS A 250 4.18 4.54 14.54
CA CYS A 250 4.88 3.57 15.37
C CYS A 250 3.97 2.44 15.85
N ILE A 251 2.80 2.80 16.41
CA ILE A 251 1.84 1.83 16.94
C ILE A 251 1.34 0.92 15.82
N SER A 252 0.97 1.49 14.67
CA SER A 252 0.45 0.72 13.53
C SER A 252 1.49 -0.23 12.97
N MET A 253 2.74 0.21 12.80
CA MET A 253 3.81 -0.64 12.26
C MET A 253 4.11 -1.83 13.18
N ILE A 254 4.14 -1.62 14.51
CA ILE A 254 4.35 -2.71 15.47
C ILE A 254 3.21 -3.72 15.38
N ILE A 255 1.95 -3.26 15.39
CA ILE A 255 0.77 -4.13 15.30
C ILE A 255 0.81 -4.96 14.00
N VAL A 256 1.11 -4.32 12.87
CA VAL A 256 1.16 -5.01 11.58
C VAL A 256 2.31 -6.01 11.51
N THR A 257 3.50 -5.67 11.98
CA THR A 257 4.64 -6.60 11.99
C THR A 257 4.36 -7.82 12.87
N VAL A 258 3.82 -7.62 14.07
CA VAL A 258 3.42 -8.75 14.93
C VAL A 258 2.34 -9.58 14.25
N GLY A 259 1.30 -8.95 13.69
CA GLY A 259 0.22 -9.64 12.99
C GLY A 259 0.69 -10.47 11.80
N TYR A 260 1.59 -9.93 10.98
CA TYR A 260 2.13 -10.62 9.81
C TYR A 260 3.04 -11.78 10.19
N VAL A 261 3.93 -11.60 11.17
CA VAL A 261 4.77 -12.69 11.67
C VAL A 261 3.89 -13.79 12.27
N LEU A 262 2.91 -13.45 13.11
CA LEU A 262 1.98 -14.42 13.68
C LEU A 262 1.15 -15.16 12.63
N THR A 263 0.73 -14.47 11.57
CA THR A 263 0.00 -15.10 10.45
C THR A 263 0.87 -16.13 9.73
N ASN A 264 2.15 -15.83 9.50
CA ASN A 264 3.06 -16.78 8.86
C ASN A 264 3.43 -17.94 9.80
N VAL A 265 3.62 -17.66 11.09
CA VAL A 265 3.78 -18.70 12.10
C VAL A 265 2.55 -19.62 12.11
N ALA A 266 1.33 -19.07 12.08
CA ALA A 266 0.11 -19.86 12.00
C ALA A 266 0.10 -20.77 10.77
N TYR A 267 0.46 -20.28 9.58
CA TYR A 267 0.56 -21.14 8.38
C TYR A 267 1.50 -22.33 8.58
N PHE A 268 2.66 -22.11 9.19
CA PHE A 268 3.63 -23.17 9.44
C PHE A 268 3.27 -24.10 10.60
N THR A 269 2.22 -23.83 11.39
CA THR A 269 1.71 -24.82 12.36
C THR A 269 0.95 -25.95 11.67
N THR A 270 0.32 -25.69 10.53
CA THR A 270 -0.58 -26.66 9.87
C THR A 270 -0.10 -27.13 8.52
N ILE A 271 0.65 -26.30 7.79
CA ILE A 271 1.09 -26.59 6.42
C ILE A 271 2.62 -26.70 6.40
N SER A 272 3.12 -27.70 5.68
CA SER A 272 4.55 -27.85 5.40
C SER A 272 5.07 -26.79 4.42
N ALA A 273 6.38 -26.53 4.43
CA ALA A 273 7.00 -25.58 3.50
C ALA A 273 6.77 -25.96 2.02
N GLY A 274 6.84 -27.26 1.68
CA GLY A 274 6.59 -27.74 0.32
C GLY A 274 5.15 -27.52 -0.13
N GLU A 275 4.18 -27.80 0.74
CA GLU A 275 2.77 -27.59 0.45
C GLU A 275 2.42 -26.11 0.30
N LEU A 276 3.03 -25.21 1.10
CA LEU A 276 2.87 -23.76 0.93
C LEU A 276 3.35 -23.28 -0.46
N LEU A 277 4.45 -23.85 -0.98
CA LEU A 277 4.98 -23.51 -2.30
C LEU A 277 4.09 -24.03 -3.44
N LEU A 278 3.44 -25.17 -3.26
CA LEU A 278 2.47 -25.71 -4.23
C LEU A 278 1.15 -24.94 -4.19
N SER A 279 0.74 -24.48 -3.01
CA SER A 279 -0.51 -23.75 -2.82
C SER A 279 -0.58 -22.48 -3.66
N LYS A 280 -1.72 -22.34 -4.34
CA LYS A 280 -2.08 -21.19 -5.16
C LYS A 280 -2.73 -20.08 -4.31
N ALA A 281 -3.31 -20.44 -3.17
CA ALA A 281 -3.98 -19.56 -2.22
C ALA A 281 -3.70 -20.04 -0.77
N VAL A 282 -2.61 -19.56 -0.18
CA VAL A 282 -2.07 -20.08 1.10
C VAL A 282 -3.10 -20.05 2.24
N ALA A 283 -3.90 -18.99 2.31
CA ALA A 283 -4.94 -18.85 3.34
C ALA A 283 -6.05 -19.90 3.21
N VAL A 284 -6.38 -20.30 1.97
CA VAL A 284 -7.44 -21.29 1.72
C VAL A 284 -6.92 -22.68 2.09
N THR A 285 -5.72 -23.04 1.66
CA THR A 285 -5.09 -24.32 2.04
C THR A 285 -4.96 -24.47 3.57
N PHE A 286 -4.64 -23.37 4.28
CA PHE A 286 -4.63 -23.36 5.75
C PHE A 286 -6.00 -23.69 6.32
N ALA A 287 -7.04 -23.06 5.78
CA ALA A 287 -8.41 -23.21 6.25
C ALA A 287 -8.96 -24.61 5.95
N GLU A 288 -8.65 -25.20 4.79
CA GLU A 288 -9.02 -26.56 4.43
C GLU A 288 -8.45 -27.59 5.42
N ARG A 289 -7.19 -27.43 5.81
CA ARG A 289 -6.52 -28.35 6.75
C ARG A 289 -7.09 -28.30 8.16
N LEU A 290 -7.60 -27.13 8.60
CA LEU A 290 -7.92 -26.89 10.00
C LEU A 290 -9.40 -26.66 10.31
N MET A 291 -10.15 -26.09 9.36
CA MET A 291 -11.47 -25.52 9.61
C MET A 291 -12.62 -26.30 8.96
N GLY A 292 -12.34 -27.37 8.21
CA GLY A 292 -13.36 -28.20 7.56
C GLY A 292 -14.30 -27.36 6.69
N ASP A 293 -15.61 -27.44 6.92
CA ASP A 293 -16.64 -26.70 6.16
C ASP A 293 -16.51 -25.17 6.28
N PHE A 294 -15.94 -24.65 7.38
CA PHE A 294 -15.72 -23.22 7.55
C PHE A 294 -14.57 -22.69 6.66
N SER A 295 -13.82 -23.57 5.99
CA SER A 295 -12.78 -23.19 5.03
C SER A 295 -13.28 -22.28 3.91
N LEU A 296 -14.55 -22.41 3.51
CA LEU A 296 -15.18 -21.57 2.48
C LEU A 296 -15.33 -20.09 2.89
N ALA A 297 -15.32 -19.78 4.18
CA ALA A 297 -15.42 -18.40 4.66
C ALA A 297 -14.14 -17.60 4.40
N VAL A 298 -12.97 -18.25 4.47
CA VAL A 298 -11.66 -17.61 4.31
C VAL A 298 -11.47 -16.96 2.93
N PRO A 299 -11.66 -17.65 1.79
CA PRO A 299 -11.53 -17.02 0.47
C PRO A 299 -12.48 -15.85 0.29
N VAL A 300 -13.70 -15.90 0.85
CA VAL A 300 -14.66 -14.79 0.82
C VAL A 300 -14.14 -13.58 1.59
N PHE A 301 -13.67 -13.76 2.82
CA PHE A 301 -13.11 -12.66 3.61
C PHE A 301 -11.84 -12.07 2.99
N VAL A 302 -10.99 -12.90 2.38
CA VAL A 302 -9.79 -12.44 1.64
C VAL A 302 -10.20 -11.67 0.39
N ALA A 303 -11.18 -12.14 -0.37
CA ALA A 303 -11.71 -11.40 -1.53
C ALA A 303 -12.28 -10.03 -1.10
N LEU A 304 -13.07 -9.97 -0.02
CA LEU A 304 -13.56 -8.71 0.55
C LEU A 304 -12.41 -7.78 0.97
N SER A 305 -11.32 -8.32 1.54
CA SER A 305 -10.10 -7.56 1.85
C SER A 305 -9.46 -6.94 0.60
N CYS A 306 -9.33 -7.71 -0.48
CA CYS A 306 -8.80 -7.23 -1.75
C CYS A 306 -9.71 -6.14 -2.34
N PHE A 307 -11.03 -6.36 -2.34
CA PHE A 307 -12.03 -5.39 -2.81
C PHE A 307 -11.97 -4.07 -2.03
N GLY A 308 -11.81 -4.13 -0.70
CA GLY A 308 -11.61 -2.94 0.14
C GLY A 308 -10.29 -2.21 -0.13
N SER A 309 -9.25 -2.94 -0.52
CA SER A 309 -7.97 -2.33 -0.90
C SER A 309 -8.08 -1.60 -2.24
N MET A 310 -8.82 -2.16 -3.21
CA MET A 310 -9.13 -1.50 -4.49
C MET A 310 -9.94 -0.22 -4.27
N ASN A 311 -11.00 -0.29 -3.46
CA ASN A 311 -11.86 0.86 -3.16
C ASN A 311 -11.08 1.99 -2.46
N GLY A 312 -10.29 1.67 -1.44
CA GLY A 312 -9.43 2.64 -0.76
C GLY A 312 -8.36 3.24 -1.69
N GLY A 313 -7.79 2.45 -2.59
CA GLY A 313 -6.81 2.90 -3.57
C GLY A 313 -7.37 3.95 -4.52
N ILE A 314 -8.53 3.69 -5.14
CA ILE A 314 -9.19 4.62 -6.07
C ILE A 314 -9.62 5.91 -5.34
N PHE A 315 -10.10 5.78 -4.10
CA PHE A 315 -10.46 6.91 -3.26
C PHE A 315 -9.27 7.84 -2.96
N ALA A 316 -8.07 7.29 -2.73
CA ALA A 316 -6.86 8.07 -2.48
C ALA A 316 -6.34 8.75 -3.76
N VAL A 317 -6.34 8.02 -4.90
CA VAL A 317 -5.83 8.52 -6.19
C VAL A 317 -6.57 9.76 -6.66
N SER A 318 -7.89 9.75 -6.56
CA SER A 318 -8.71 10.87 -7.01
C SER A 318 -8.36 12.20 -6.32
N ARG A 319 -7.99 12.16 -5.03
CA ARG A 319 -7.53 13.35 -4.28
C ARG A 319 -6.13 13.79 -4.71
N MET A 320 -5.24 12.85 -4.97
CA MET A 320 -3.89 13.16 -5.42
C MET A 320 -3.92 13.88 -6.78
N PHE A 321 -4.73 13.40 -7.72
CA PHE A 321 -4.86 14.06 -9.04
C PHE A 321 -5.54 15.42 -8.94
N PHE A 322 -6.52 15.57 -8.05
CA PHE A 322 -7.12 16.87 -7.77
C PHE A 322 -6.08 17.89 -7.28
N VAL A 323 -5.21 17.51 -6.33
CA VAL A 323 -4.16 18.41 -5.82
C VAL A 323 -3.11 18.70 -6.89
N ALA A 324 -2.62 17.69 -7.60
CA ALA A 324 -1.60 17.88 -8.63
C ALA A 324 -2.10 18.73 -9.82
N SER A 325 -3.39 18.63 -10.14
CA SER A 325 -4.01 19.46 -11.17
C SER A 325 -4.18 20.91 -10.71
N ARG A 326 -4.48 21.16 -9.42
CA ARG A 326 -4.51 22.53 -8.85
C ARG A 326 -3.17 23.24 -8.89
N GLU A 327 -2.07 22.49 -8.79
CA GLU A 327 -0.70 23.02 -8.90
C GLU A 327 -0.25 23.16 -10.37
N GLY A 328 -1.14 22.93 -11.35
CA GLY A 328 -0.86 23.09 -12.78
C GLY A 328 0.01 21.98 -13.40
N HIS A 329 0.31 20.91 -12.65
CA HIS A 329 1.16 19.81 -13.09
C HIS A 329 0.38 18.71 -13.84
N LEU A 330 -0.96 18.71 -13.75
CA LEU A 330 -1.82 17.81 -14.50
C LEU A 330 -2.91 18.60 -15.22
N PRO A 331 -3.43 18.11 -16.36
CA PRO A 331 -4.51 18.76 -17.08
C PRO A 331 -5.69 19.10 -16.17
N GLU A 332 -6.23 20.31 -16.31
CA GLU A 332 -7.28 20.86 -15.43
C GLU A 332 -8.53 19.98 -15.35
N ILE A 333 -8.82 19.22 -16.41
CA ILE A 333 -9.92 18.27 -16.47
C ILE A 333 -9.89 17.23 -15.33
N LEU A 334 -8.69 16.86 -14.84
CA LEU A 334 -8.52 15.91 -13.74
C LEU A 334 -8.88 16.48 -12.37
N SER A 335 -8.98 17.80 -12.24
CA SER A 335 -9.49 18.48 -11.04
C SER A 335 -11.01 18.67 -11.03
N MET A 336 -11.70 18.40 -12.14
CA MET A 336 -13.14 18.65 -12.23
C MET A 336 -13.96 17.68 -11.37
N ILE A 337 -15.03 18.20 -10.77
CA ILE A 337 -15.95 17.44 -9.91
C ILE A 337 -17.32 17.38 -10.57
N HIS A 338 -17.97 16.22 -10.54
CA HIS A 338 -19.30 16.03 -11.13
C HIS A 338 -20.37 16.86 -10.37
N VAL A 339 -21.12 17.69 -11.11
CA VAL A 339 -22.05 18.69 -10.56
C VAL A 339 -23.10 18.10 -9.59
N ARG A 340 -23.72 16.96 -9.92
CA ARG A 340 -24.79 16.37 -9.09
C ARG A 340 -24.32 15.39 -8.02
N LYS A 341 -23.13 14.81 -8.20
CA LYS A 341 -22.64 13.66 -7.40
C LYS A 341 -21.48 14.06 -6.50
N HIS A 342 -20.87 15.22 -6.76
CA HIS A 342 -19.68 15.72 -6.10
C HIS A 342 -18.52 14.69 -6.10
N THR A 343 -18.41 13.91 -7.18
CA THR A 343 -17.39 12.88 -7.39
C THR A 343 -16.34 13.33 -8.42
N PRO A 344 -15.05 13.02 -8.22
CA PRO A 344 -13.96 13.32 -9.16
C PRO A 344 -13.96 12.32 -10.33
N LEU A 345 -14.99 12.39 -11.17
CA LEU A 345 -15.25 11.43 -12.24
C LEU A 345 -14.12 11.34 -13.30
N PRO A 346 -13.54 12.45 -13.81
CA PRO A 346 -12.51 12.37 -14.85
C PRO A 346 -11.25 11.60 -14.41
N ALA A 347 -10.84 11.77 -13.15
CA ALA A 347 -9.71 11.03 -12.57
C ALA A 347 -9.94 9.51 -12.58
N VAL A 348 -11.16 9.07 -12.29
CA VAL A 348 -11.53 7.65 -12.31
C VAL A 348 -11.60 7.12 -13.74
N ILE A 349 -12.16 7.91 -14.67
CA ILE A 349 -12.27 7.55 -16.09
C ILE A 349 -10.90 7.36 -16.74
N VAL A 350 -9.90 8.19 -16.43
CA VAL A 350 -8.54 8.04 -16.97
C VAL A 350 -7.82 6.81 -16.39
N LEU A 351 -8.05 6.49 -15.12
CA LEU A 351 -7.40 5.36 -14.46
C LEU A 351 -7.94 4.00 -14.94
N HIS A 352 -9.23 3.92 -15.29
CA HIS A 352 -9.89 2.68 -15.72
C HIS A 352 -9.23 1.99 -16.92
N PRO A 353 -9.08 2.63 -18.09
CA PRO A 353 -8.50 1.99 -19.26
C PRO A 353 -7.04 1.59 -19.02
N LEU A 354 -6.26 2.41 -18.32
CA LEU A 354 -4.88 2.08 -17.96
C LEU A 354 -4.81 0.81 -17.11
N THR A 355 -5.70 0.69 -16.13
CA THR A 355 -5.76 -0.49 -15.26
C THR A 355 -6.19 -1.73 -16.06
N MET A 356 -7.14 -1.60 -16.99
CA MET A 356 -7.59 -2.70 -17.85
C MET A 356 -6.50 -3.18 -18.81
N ILE A 357 -5.76 -2.26 -19.43
CA ILE A 357 -4.63 -2.61 -20.31
C ILE A 357 -3.58 -3.41 -19.53
N MET A 358 -3.23 -2.95 -18.32
CA MET A 358 -2.28 -3.66 -17.46
C MET A 358 -2.80 -5.01 -16.98
N LEU A 359 -4.10 -5.12 -16.69
CA LEU A 359 -4.74 -6.37 -16.26
C LEU A 359 -4.64 -7.47 -17.33
N PHE A 360 -4.93 -7.13 -18.60
CA PHE A 360 -4.94 -8.13 -19.66
C PHE A 360 -3.54 -8.49 -20.16
N ASN A 361 -2.61 -7.53 -20.17
CA ASN A 361 -1.25 -7.73 -20.66
C ASN A 361 -0.27 -8.27 -19.62
N GLY A 362 -0.52 -8.06 -18.33
CA GLY A 362 0.42 -8.40 -17.25
C GLY A 362 0.02 -9.64 -16.45
N ASP A 363 1.02 -10.41 -16.02
CA ASP A 363 0.88 -11.38 -14.92
C ASP A 363 1.11 -10.69 -13.57
N LEU A 364 0.54 -11.25 -12.50
CA LEU A 364 0.61 -10.71 -11.13
C LEU A 364 2.04 -10.41 -10.69
N TYR A 365 2.99 -11.34 -10.92
CA TYR A 365 4.37 -11.15 -10.48
C TYR A 365 5.14 -10.16 -11.37
N SER A 366 4.87 -10.15 -12.67
CA SER A 366 5.46 -9.18 -13.61
C SER A 366 5.01 -7.75 -13.28
N LEU A 367 3.70 -7.55 -13.03
CA LEU A 367 3.16 -6.25 -12.61
C LEU A 367 3.71 -5.82 -11.26
N LEU A 368 3.86 -6.75 -10.32
CA LEU A 368 4.54 -6.49 -9.05
C LEU A 368 5.96 -5.98 -9.29
N ASN A 369 6.75 -6.68 -10.12
CA ASN A 369 8.12 -6.30 -10.49
C ASN A 369 8.20 -4.90 -11.09
N PHE A 370 7.36 -4.65 -12.09
CA PHE A 370 7.26 -3.38 -12.81
C PHE A 370 6.92 -2.21 -11.88
N LEU A 371 5.94 -2.37 -10.98
CA LEU A 371 5.46 -1.28 -10.14
C LEU A 371 6.46 -0.93 -9.03
N SER A 372 7.16 -1.92 -8.46
CA SER A 372 7.96 -1.62 -7.27
C SER A 372 9.29 -0.95 -7.61
N PHE A 373 9.84 -1.09 -8.83
CA PHE A 373 10.97 -0.27 -9.26
C PHE A 373 10.65 1.22 -9.11
N ALA A 374 9.59 1.68 -9.80
CA ALA A 374 9.19 3.08 -9.79
C ALA A 374 8.82 3.54 -8.38
N ARG A 375 8.12 2.70 -7.62
CA ARG A 375 7.75 3.00 -6.23
C ARG A 375 8.98 3.19 -5.33
N TRP A 376 9.94 2.26 -5.35
CA TRP A 376 11.13 2.32 -4.51
C TRP A 376 12.06 3.48 -4.91
N LEU A 377 12.13 3.79 -6.20
CA LEU A 377 12.87 4.94 -6.70
C LEU A 377 12.35 6.24 -6.08
N PHE A 378 11.04 6.50 -6.15
CA PHE A 378 10.47 7.72 -5.60
C PHE A 378 10.43 7.75 -4.07
N ILE A 379 10.23 6.60 -3.40
CA ILE A 379 10.35 6.52 -1.95
C ILE A 379 11.79 6.86 -1.52
N GLY A 380 12.78 6.30 -2.22
CA GLY A 380 14.19 6.62 -2.04
C GLY A 380 14.49 8.10 -2.25
N LEU A 381 13.92 8.70 -3.31
CA LEU A 381 14.06 10.13 -3.60
C LEU A 381 13.48 11.00 -2.48
N VAL A 382 12.31 10.66 -1.93
CA VAL A 382 11.72 11.39 -0.79
C VAL A 382 12.63 11.34 0.44
N VAL A 383 13.17 10.16 0.77
CA VAL A 383 14.05 10.02 1.96
C VAL A 383 15.42 10.65 1.73
N ALA A 384 15.95 10.61 0.51
CA ALA A 384 17.11 11.41 0.13
C ALA A 384 16.81 12.92 0.25
N GLY A 385 15.60 13.34 -0.11
CA GLY A 385 15.08 14.69 0.07
C GLY A 385 15.07 15.12 1.54
N LEU A 386 14.77 14.22 2.47
CA LEU A 386 14.89 14.49 3.91
C LEU A 386 16.33 14.80 4.32
N ILE A 387 17.29 14.00 3.85
CA ILE A 387 18.73 14.22 4.12
C ILE A 387 19.18 15.54 3.50
N TYR A 388 18.75 15.83 2.27
CA TYR A 388 19.04 17.08 1.56
C TYR A 388 18.48 18.30 2.29
N LEU A 389 17.23 18.24 2.77
CA LEU A 389 16.59 19.32 3.52
C LEU A 389 17.27 19.57 4.87
N ARG A 390 17.89 18.56 5.49
CA ARG A 390 18.73 18.74 6.69
C ARG A 390 19.96 19.57 6.42
N TYR A 391 20.58 19.41 5.25
CA TYR A 391 21.74 20.19 4.85
C TYR A 391 21.36 21.59 4.37
N LYS A 392 20.37 21.71 3.48
CA LYS A 392 20.01 22.99 2.84
C LYS A 392 19.19 23.93 3.72
N ARG A 393 18.36 23.39 4.62
CA ARG A 393 17.50 24.16 5.53
C ARG A 393 17.67 23.66 6.96
N PRO A 394 18.83 23.90 7.60
CA PRO A 394 19.10 23.40 8.95
C PRO A 394 18.12 23.99 9.99
N ASP A 395 17.75 25.26 9.84
CA ASP A 395 16.92 26.03 10.78
C ASP A 395 15.41 25.76 10.69
N MET A 396 14.99 24.90 9.75
CA MET A 396 13.58 24.52 9.65
C MET A 396 13.12 23.83 10.95
N PRO A 397 11.99 24.23 11.56
CA PRO A 397 11.50 23.60 12.77
C PRO A 397 11.15 22.14 12.51
N ARG A 398 11.76 21.23 13.27
CA ARG A 398 11.54 19.77 13.20
C ARG A 398 10.98 19.26 14.53
N PRO A 399 9.65 19.24 14.72
CA PRO A 399 9.03 18.78 15.97
C PRO A 399 9.35 17.31 16.28
N PHE A 400 9.50 16.49 15.23
CA PHE A 400 9.94 15.11 15.32
C PHE A 400 11.19 14.94 14.44
N LYS A 401 12.26 14.37 15.00
CA LYS A 401 13.56 14.22 14.31
C LYS A 401 14.12 12.82 14.53
N VAL A 402 14.37 12.09 13.44
CA VAL A 402 14.97 10.75 13.49
C VAL A 402 16.51 10.83 13.50
N PRO A 403 17.21 9.89 14.15
CA PRO A 403 18.66 9.77 13.98
C PRO A 403 19.05 9.60 12.51
N LEU A 404 20.16 10.21 12.06
CA LEU A 404 20.55 10.24 10.64
C LEU A 404 20.83 8.85 10.04
N PHE A 405 21.20 7.86 10.87
CA PHE A 405 21.42 6.50 10.40
C PHE A 405 20.13 5.86 9.84
N ILE A 406 18.95 6.25 10.34
CA ILE A 406 17.65 5.70 9.89
C ILE A 406 17.38 6.05 8.41
N PRO A 407 17.36 7.35 8.00
CA PRO A 407 17.18 7.69 6.59
C PRO A 407 18.34 7.20 5.72
N ALA A 408 19.58 7.16 6.23
CA ALA A 408 20.71 6.64 5.46
C ALA A 408 20.54 5.13 5.14
N LEU A 409 20.22 4.31 6.14
CA LEU A 409 20.00 2.87 5.98
C LEU A 409 18.78 2.59 5.10
N PHE A 410 17.71 3.35 5.27
CA PHE A 410 16.51 3.18 4.45
C PHE A 410 16.73 3.64 3.00
N SER A 411 17.45 4.75 2.76
CA SER A 411 17.87 5.15 1.42
C SER A 411 18.75 4.10 0.75
N PHE A 412 19.69 3.49 1.47
CA PHE A 412 20.47 2.36 0.97
C PHE A 412 19.58 1.18 0.60
N THR A 413 18.59 0.85 1.44
CA THR A 413 17.60 -0.20 1.16
C THR A 413 16.81 0.10 -0.12
N CYS A 414 16.34 1.35 -0.30
CA CYS A 414 15.65 1.76 -1.53
C CYS A 414 16.54 1.60 -2.77
N LEU A 415 17.80 2.05 -2.71
CA LEU A 415 18.76 1.91 -3.81
C LEU A 415 19.03 0.45 -4.15
N PHE A 416 19.20 -0.40 -3.13
CA PHE A 416 19.36 -1.83 -3.28
C PHE A 416 18.15 -2.45 -3.99
N MET A 417 16.92 -2.12 -3.56
CA MET A 417 15.69 -2.63 -4.19
C MET A 417 15.54 -2.17 -5.65
N VAL A 418 15.94 -0.94 -5.97
CA VAL A 418 15.95 -0.41 -7.34
C VAL A 418 16.97 -1.16 -8.20
N ALA A 419 18.19 -1.36 -7.71
CA ALA A 419 19.24 -2.10 -8.42
C ALA A 419 18.83 -3.56 -8.68
N LEU A 420 18.17 -4.20 -7.72
CA LEU A 420 17.66 -5.56 -7.87
C LEU A 420 16.53 -5.68 -8.87
N SER A 421 15.64 -4.68 -8.92
CA SER A 421 14.56 -4.64 -9.91
C SER A 421 15.15 -4.60 -11.33
N LEU A 422 16.21 -3.81 -11.54
CA LEU A 422 16.96 -3.76 -12.81
C LEU A 422 17.61 -5.09 -13.16
N TYR A 423 18.17 -5.79 -12.17
CA TYR A 423 18.81 -7.09 -12.40
C TYR A 423 17.81 -8.22 -12.69
N SER A 424 16.71 -8.26 -11.94
CA SER A 424 15.73 -9.35 -12.02
C SER A 424 14.82 -9.26 -13.24
N ASP A 425 14.49 -8.05 -13.68
CA ASP A 425 13.60 -7.84 -14.83
C ASP A 425 14.01 -6.57 -15.61
N PRO A 426 15.12 -6.64 -16.38
CA PRO A 426 15.69 -5.48 -17.05
C PRO A 426 14.77 -4.91 -18.14
N VAL A 427 13.93 -5.74 -18.76
CA VAL A 427 13.04 -5.31 -19.85
C VAL A 427 11.88 -4.49 -19.29
N ASN A 428 11.14 -5.03 -18.32
CA ASN A 428 10.01 -4.29 -17.72
C ASN A 428 10.50 -3.05 -16.98
N THR A 429 11.64 -3.16 -16.29
CA THR A 429 12.25 -2.01 -15.61
C THR A 429 12.74 -0.94 -16.59
N GLY A 430 13.34 -1.35 -17.71
CA GLY A 430 13.78 -0.44 -18.78
C GLY A 430 12.62 0.31 -19.43
N ILE A 431 11.49 -0.37 -19.68
CA ILE A 431 10.25 0.28 -20.15
C ILE A 431 9.75 1.28 -19.10
N GLY A 432 9.75 0.90 -17.82
CA GLY A 432 9.37 1.78 -16.72
C GLY A 432 10.24 3.03 -16.63
N PHE A 433 11.55 2.87 -16.83
CA PHE A 433 12.51 3.98 -16.89
C PHE A 433 12.29 4.87 -18.12
N ALA A 434 12.02 4.30 -19.30
CA ALA A 434 11.77 5.09 -20.51
C ALA A 434 10.49 5.92 -20.46
N ILE A 435 9.49 5.48 -19.69
CA ILE A 435 8.23 6.20 -19.46
C ILE A 435 8.37 7.27 -18.35
N THR A 436 9.37 7.11 -17.45
CA THR A 436 9.67 8.02 -16.33
C THR A 436 10.53 9.17 -16.80
#